data_AF-A0A165JXF1-F1
#
_entry.id   AF-A0A165JXF1-F1
#
_cell.length_a   1.000
_cell.length_b   1.000
_cell.length_c   1.000
_cell.angle_alpha   90.00
_cell.angle_beta   90.00
_cell.angle_gamma   90.00
#
_symmetry.space_group_name_H-M   'P 1'
#
loop_
_entity.id
_entity.type
_entity.pdbx_description
1 polymer ?
#
loop_
_entity_poly.entity_id
_entity_poly.type
_entity_poly.pdbx_seq_one_letter_code
_entity_poly.pdbx_strand_id
1 'polypeptide(L)'
;MDAEELVIPQRVLDAKDKIETFVREPLVLPSWVPKRTWDERPGCDEDDMAHLTNLHIPVQTYGQDRPDMLLYQLGELHTLDPAFSDRLHDFVEGDDHLLLVNQSGTGKTRLVFETLCHHWGLYLTCAQDINLNPYGSHDITAVMSELNWNHMPKLPRLSNRSSKLKAVVHTNQMTTRLAFARVLLARLVVLKVFSQLVQSHSVPDADARKKWLVLQLRPSDILERDVFLDLVHDWESSNFDAWLEIPRFMRNIGVLLEFVALDEAQMAGRALARCFTTSDRKSYRPLLGEFVQILAVAFPSQRLIISGVEADYKLVSDAASAGPSRAVRHFYALGAFDSLARLSEYIRHFDSSGKVQCEALFSWLRGRHRIVAVFVMYSLLAGFSNWRQVLETIVYTLTGQKQESWTILPDVQLARLLPNERLEGTLHGHTSLLSNAFGRASFRVWLASTTSDICLRHPRTSTRSVDGSSTRPCDVERREVRLGAERFCPAQLNHGRASHLPESSALASCFAVLLHSWPRQQTGPRRVPGSCEAVCRRCRALRGHGARSVAHVTWRPAKRLRTSYTS
;
A
#
# COMPACT_ATOMS: atom_id res chain seq x y z
N MET A 1 28.86 30.03 15.00
CA MET A 1 28.26 28.86 15.65
C MET A 1 29.06 27.67 15.17
N ASP A 2 29.88 27.11 16.05
CA ASP A 2 30.68 25.92 15.72
C ASP A 2 29.73 24.76 15.43
N ALA A 3 29.98 24.04 14.34
CA ALA A 3 29.22 22.86 14.00
C ALA A 3 29.54 21.78 15.03
N GLU A 4 28.70 21.68 16.06
CA GLU A 4 28.76 20.60 17.04
C GLU A 4 28.72 19.27 16.28
N GLU A 5 29.79 18.49 16.37
CA GLU A 5 29.96 17.26 15.62
C GLU A 5 28.90 16.26 16.06
N LEU A 6 28.10 15.76 15.10
CA LEU A 6 27.10 14.73 15.39
C LEU A 6 27.82 13.42 15.72
N VAL A 7 27.60 12.92 16.94
CA VAL A 7 28.17 11.65 17.38
C VAL A 7 27.44 10.51 16.66
N ILE A 8 28.15 9.84 15.75
CA ILE A 8 27.64 8.64 15.08
C ILE A 8 27.90 7.43 16.00
N PRO A 9 26.87 6.64 16.34
CA PRO A 9 27.03 5.44 17.16
C PRO A 9 28.00 4.43 16.54
N GLN A 10 28.80 3.78 17.38
CA GLN A 10 29.81 2.79 16.94
C GLN A 10 29.18 1.71 16.05
N ARG A 11 27.97 1.23 16.37
CA ARG A 11 27.25 0.25 15.54
C ARG A 11 27.07 0.65 14.08
N VAL A 12 26.91 1.94 13.78
CA VAL A 12 26.79 2.43 12.40
C VAL A 12 28.17 2.55 11.76
N LEU A 13 29.18 2.94 12.53
CA LEU A 13 30.58 2.94 12.07
C LEU A 13 31.04 1.53 11.71
N ASP A 14 30.68 0.52 12.51
CA ASP A 14 30.97 -0.90 12.23
C ASP A 14 30.28 -1.39 10.94
N ALA A 15 29.13 -0.81 10.60
CA ALA A 15 28.39 -1.12 9.38
C ALA A 15 28.82 -0.23 8.19
N LYS A 16 29.67 0.77 8.40
CA LYS A 16 29.99 1.81 7.42
C LYS A 16 30.59 1.23 6.14
N ASP A 17 31.53 0.29 6.26
CA ASP A 17 32.21 -0.31 5.10
C ASP A 17 31.23 -1.10 4.21
N LYS A 18 30.24 -1.77 4.82
CA LYS A 18 29.17 -2.47 4.10
C LYS A 18 28.21 -1.49 3.43
N ILE A 19 27.83 -0.41 4.14
CA ILE A 19 27.01 0.67 3.56
C ILE A 19 27.76 1.32 2.38
N GLU A 20 29.05 1.60 2.53
CA GLU A 20 29.89 2.19 1.50
C GLU A 20 30.01 1.28 0.28
N THR A 21 30.24 -0.01 0.49
CA THR A 21 30.27 -1.02 -0.59
C THR A 21 28.95 -1.03 -1.35
N PHE A 22 27.82 -1.08 -0.63
CA PHE A 22 26.48 -1.02 -1.22
C PHE A 22 26.20 0.30 -1.97
N VAL A 23 26.67 1.44 -1.44
CA VAL A 23 26.54 2.75 -2.08
C VAL A 23 27.36 2.83 -3.37
N ARG A 24 28.57 2.27 -3.38
CA ARG A 24 29.48 2.30 -4.53
C ARG A 24 29.07 1.35 -5.66
N GLU A 25 28.64 0.14 -5.33
CA GLU A 25 28.36 -0.91 -6.32
C GLU A 25 26.99 -0.75 -6.97
N PRO A 26 26.79 -1.12 -8.25
CA PRO A 26 25.45 -1.10 -8.86
C PRO A 26 24.42 -1.84 -8.00
N LEU A 27 23.20 -1.32 -7.91
CA LEU A 27 22.13 -1.99 -7.16
C LEU A 27 21.73 -3.28 -7.89
N VAL A 28 22.30 -4.40 -7.45
CA VAL A 28 21.97 -5.74 -7.94
C VAL A 28 21.36 -6.53 -6.81
N LEU A 29 20.06 -6.79 -6.89
CA LEU A 29 19.40 -7.72 -5.98
C LEU A 29 19.70 -9.15 -6.43
N PRO A 30 19.88 -10.10 -5.48
CA PRO A 30 19.94 -11.51 -5.81
C PRO A 30 18.75 -11.88 -6.69
N SER A 31 19.01 -12.47 -7.85
CA SER A 31 17.98 -12.85 -8.81
C SER A 31 17.45 -14.24 -8.49
N TRP A 32 16.14 -14.41 -8.60
CA TRP A 32 15.48 -15.69 -8.59
C TRP A 32 15.85 -16.45 -9.86
N VAL A 33 16.19 -17.72 -9.70
CA VAL A 33 16.57 -18.61 -10.79
C VAL A 33 15.40 -19.56 -11.06
N PRO A 34 14.80 -19.55 -12.27
CA PRO A 34 13.71 -20.46 -12.59
C PRO A 34 14.20 -21.91 -12.52
N LYS A 35 13.31 -22.82 -12.12
CA LYS A 35 13.64 -24.25 -11.96
C LYS A 35 12.97 -25.07 -13.05
N ARG A 36 13.69 -26.06 -13.56
CA ARG A 36 13.17 -27.05 -14.53
C ARG A 36 12.14 -27.99 -13.91
N THR A 37 12.17 -28.14 -12.60
CA THR A 37 11.22 -28.96 -11.85
C THR A 37 10.72 -28.21 -10.63
N TRP A 38 9.43 -28.34 -10.34
CA TRP A 38 8.87 -27.99 -9.04
C TRP A 38 8.14 -29.21 -8.49
N ASP A 39 8.64 -29.72 -7.35
CA ASP A 39 7.96 -30.76 -6.58
C ASP A 39 7.72 -32.00 -7.45
N GLU A 40 8.79 -32.42 -8.14
CA GLU A 40 8.83 -33.55 -9.09
C GLU A 40 8.04 -33.35 -10.38
N ARG A 41 7.37 -32.21 -10.57
CA ARG A 41 6.60 -31.89 -11.78
C ARG A 41 7.47 -31.18 -12.81
N PRO A 42 7.16 -31.32 -14.12
CA PRO A 42 7.76 -30.49 -15.15
C PRO A 42 7.47 -29.01 -14.88
N GLY A 43 8.53 -28.22 -14.72
CA GLY A 43 8.47 -26.77 -14.49
C GLY A 43 8.49 -26.00 -15.81
N CYS A 44 9.39 -25.01 -15.91
CA CYS A 44 9.57 -24.21 -17.12
C CYS A 44 10.33 -25.00 -18.21
N ASP A 45 9.94 -24.82 -19.48
CA ASP A 45 10.73 -25.33 -20.61
C ASP A 45 11.96 -24.44 -20.90
N GLU A 46 12.83 -24.86 -21.82
CA GLU A 46 14.10 -24.15 -22.05
C GLU A 46 13.91 -22.71 -22.56
N ASP A 47 12.89 -22.47 -23.39
CA ASP A 47 12.59 -21.14 -23.92
C ASP A 47 12.03 -20.21 -22.83
N ASP A 48 11.11 -20.70 -22.00
CA ASP A 48 10.61 -19.99 -20.82
C ASP A 48 11.75 -19.69 -19.84
N MET A 49 12.66 -20.63 -19.61
CA MET A 49 13.80 -20.45 -18.69
C MET A 49 14.73 -19.33 -19.14
N ALA A 50 15.06 -19.26 -20.43
CA ALA A 50 15.91 -18.20 -20.97
C ALA A 50 15.23 -16.82 -20.85
N HIS A 51 13.95 -16.73 -21.20
CA HIS A 51 13.15 -15.51 -21.04
C HIS A 51 13.10 -15.06 -19.58
N LEU A 52 12.70 -15.95 -18.67
CA LEU A 52 12.54 -15.66 -17.25
C LEU A 52 13.85 -15.30 -16.56
N THR A 53 14.97 -15.92 -16.97
CA THR A 53 16.31 -15.54 -16.47
C THR A 53 16.67 -14.11 -16.87
N ASN A 54 16.35 -13.72 -18.11
CA ASN A 54 16.59 -12.35 -18.60
C ASN A 54 15.70 -11.29 -17.96
N LEU A 55 14.58 -11.69 -17.34
CA LEU A 55 13.76 -10.75 -16.58
C LEU A 55 14.46 -10.26 -15.30
N HIS A 56 15.48 -10.96 -14.80
CA HIS A 56 16.21 -10.59 -13.56
C HIS A 56 15.27 -10.34 -12.37
N ILE A 57 14.27 -11.22 -12.18
CA ILE A 57 13.31 -11.10 -11.08
C ILE A 57 14.06 -11.28 -9.75
N PRO A 58 13.97 -10.37 -8.78
CA PRO A 58 14.64 -10.55 -7.49
C PRO A 58 14.11 -11.77 -6.74
N VAL A 59 14.94 -12.41 -5.90
CA VAL A 59 14.50 -13.51 -5.01
C VAL A 59 14.12 -12.99 -3.63
N GLN A 60 13.15 -13.64 -3.01
CA GLN A 60 12.82 -13.50 -1.59
C GLN A 60 13.84 -14.27 -0.74
N THR A 61 14.61 -13.53 0.08
CA THR A 61 15.79 -14.02 0.81
C THR A 61 15.49 -14.83 2.06
N TYR A 62 14.30 -14.68 2.66
CA TYR A 62 13.91 -15.38 3.88
C TYR A 62 13.45 -16.84 3.64
N GLY A 63 14.32 -17.64 3.02
CA GLY A 63 14.20 -19.10 2.96
C GLY A 63 13.10 -19.64 2.05
N GLN A 64 12.51 -18.81 1.20
CA GLN A 64 11.42 -19.22 0.32
C GLN A 64 11.88 -19.52 -1.12
N ASP A 65 13.04 -18.99 -1.57
CA ASP A 65 13.52 -19.10 -2.96
C ASP A 65 12.41 -18.79 -4.00
N ARG A 66 11.64 -17.74 -3.70
CA ARG A 66 10.49 -17.30 -4.50
C ARG A 66 10.80 -16.03 -5.27
N PRO A 67 10.20 -15.83 -6.46
CA PRO A 67 10.28 -14.56 -7.15
C PRO A 67 9.60 -13.44 -6.34
N ASP A 68 10.32 -12.36 -6.11
CA ASP A 68 9.85 -11.18 -5.41
C ASP A 68 9.13 -10.22 -6.38
N MET A 69 7.83 -10.47 -6.53
CA MET A 69 6.99 -9.64 -7.39
C MET A 69 6.81 -8.21 -6.86
N LEU A 70 7.09 -7.94 -5.58
CA LEU A 70 6.92 -6.61 -5.00
C LEU A 70 8.13 -5.70 -5.26
N LEU A 71 9.33 -6.26 -5.42
CA LEU A 71 10.54 -5.52 -5.80
C LEU A 71 10.87 -5.64 -7.30
N TYR A 72 10.19 -6.52 -8.03
CA TYR A 72 10.36 -6.62 -9.47
C TYR A 72 10.02 -5.32 -10.19
N GLN A 73 10.91 -4.81 -11.06
CA GLN A 73 10.77 -3.51 -11.75
C GLN A 73 10.55 -2.32 -10.79
N LEU A 74 11.12 -2.36 -9.58
CA LEU A 74 11.00 -1.27 -8.60
C LEU A 74 11.54 0.06 -9.16
N GLY A 75 10.73 1.12 -9.14
CA GLY A 75 11.04 2.42 -9.75
C GLY A 75 10.70 2.52 -11.24
N GLU A 76 10.33 1.39 -11.85
CA GLU A 76 10.10 1.22 -13.29
C GLU A 76 8.75 0.54 -13.54
N LEU A 77 7.79 0.67 -12.61
CA LEU A 77 6.51 -0.04 -12.69
C LEU A 77 5.69 0.33 -13.93
N HIS A 78 5.97 1.47 -14.55
CA HIS A 78 5.33 1.88 -15.81
C HIS A 78 5.58 0.88 -16.96
N THR A 79 6.65 0.10 -16.90
CA THR A 79 6.94 -0.99 -17.85
C THR A 79 5.89 -2.10 -17.78
N LEU A 80 5.34 -2.34 -16.59
CA LEU A 80 4.27 -3.32 -16.36
C LEU A 80 2.90 -2.66 -16.36
N ASP A 81 2.81 -1.36 -16.05
CA ASP A 81 1.59 -0.55 -15.94
C ASP A 81 1.75 0.83 -16.58
N PRO A 82 1.47 0.98 -17.89
CA PRO A 82 1.67 2.24 -18.60
C PRO A 82 0.94 3.45 -17.99
N ALA A 83 -0.17 3.22 -17.29
CA ALA A 83 -0.93 4.27 -16.60
C ALA A 83 -0.39 4.62 -15.19
N PHE A 84 0.70 3.98 -14.75
CA PHE A 84 1.25 4.16 -13.41
C PHE A 84 1.89 5.52 -13.21
N SER A 85 2.59 6.06 -14.21
CA SER A 85 3.27 7.36 -14.08
C SER A 85 2.30 8.49 -13.76
N ASP A 86 1.15 8.54 -14.44
CA ASP A 86 0.10 9.54 -14.18
C ASP A 86 -0.49 9.38 -12.77
N ARG A 87 -0.68 8.13 -12.35
CA ARG A 87 -1.20 7.78 -11.02
C ARG A 87 -0.24 8.18 -9.90
N LEU A 88 1.06 7.92 -10.10
CA LEU A 88 2.10 8.32 -9.17
C LEU A 88 2.17 9.85 -9.07
N HIS A 89 2.10 10.55 -10.21
CA HIS A 89 2.05 12.01 -10.24
C HIS A 89 0.88 12.57 -9.44
N ASP A 90 -0.35 12.11 -9.67
CA ASP A 90 -1.53 12.51 -8.88
C ASP A 90 -1.35 12.15 -7.39
N PHE A 91 -0.77 10.99 -7.07
CA PHE A 91 -0.52 10.59 -5.69
C PHE A 91 0.42 11.55 -4.95
N VAL A 92 1.50 12.00 -5.59
CA VAL A 92 2.48 12.90 -4.98
C VAL A 92 2.15 14.38 -5.20
N GLU A 93 1.11 14.73 -5.94
CA GLU A 93 0.72 16.12 -6.14
C GLU A 93 0.28 16.79 -4.82
N GLY A 94 0.58 18.09 -4.70
CA GLY A 94 0.20 18.94 -3.56
C GLY A 94 1.10 18.82 -2.33
N ASP A 95 0.69 19.52 -1.27
CA ASP A 95 1.43 19.61 0.01
C ASP A 95 0.78 18.82 1.15
N ASP A 96 -0.35 18.17 0.88
CA ASP A 96 -1.13 17.44 1.88
C ASP A 96 -0.41 16.18 2.36
N HIS A 97 -0.70 15.78 3.59
CA HIS A 97 -0.44 14.42 4.04
C HIS A 97 -1.36 13.46 3.26
N LEU A 98 -0.89 12.24 3.02
CA LEU A 98 -1.54 11.25 2.19
C LEU A 98 -2.05 10.11 3.06
N LEU A 99 -3.33 9.81 2.94
CA LEU A 99 -3.96 8.64 3.58
C LEU A 99 -4.37 7.64 2.51
N LEU A 100 -3.70 6.49 2.52
CA LEU A 100 -3.88 5.40 1.58
C LEU A 100 -4.63 4.26 2.26
N VAL A 101 -5.95 4.41 2.37
CA VAL A 101 -6.84 3.42 2.99
C VAL A 101 -7.64 2.72 1.91
N ASN A 102 -7.32 1.45 1.69
CA ASN A 102 -8.00 0.62 0.70
C ASN A 102 -7.89 -0.85 1.09
N GLN A 103 -8.67 -1.71 0.44
CA GLN A 103 -8.70 -3.14 0.69
C GLN A 103 -7.31 -3.79 0.57
N SER A 104 -7.10 -4.90 1.26
CA SER A 104 -5.86 -5.67 1.14
C SER A 104 -5.63 -6.13 -0.31
N GLY A 105 -4.40 -6.00 -0.79
CA GLY A 105 -3.99 -6.44 -2.13
C GLY A 105 -4.25 -5.47 -3.28
N THR A 106 -4.64 -4.23 -3.03
CA THR A 106 -4.85 -3.21 -4.07
C THR A 106 -3.57 -2.49 -4.53
N GLY A 107 -2.38 -2.90 -4.06
CA GLY A 107 -1.12 -2.29 -4.50
C GLY A 107 -0.63 -1.10 -3.66
N LYS A 108 -1.19 -0.90 -2.45
CA LYS A 108 -0.79 0.20 -1.54
C LYS A 108 0.71 0.24 -1.25
N THR A 109 1.25 -0.84 -0.70
CA THR A 109 2.68 -0.98 -0.39
C THR A 109 3.55 -0.75 -1.62
N ARG A 110 3.14 -1.26 -2.79
CA ARG A 110 3.88 -1.02 -4.03
C ARG A 110 3.90 0.47 -4.40
N LEU A 111 2.77 1.17 -4.29
CA LEU A 111 2.73 2.62 -4.54
C LEU A 111 3.62 3.40 -3.56
N VAL A 112 3.66 3.00 -2.28
CA VAL A 112 4.58 3.58 -1.28
C VAL A 112 6.04 3.36 -1.70
N PHE A 113 6.41 2.15 -2.13
CA PHE A 113 7.77 1.84 -2.56
C PHE A 113 8.16 2.67 -3.79
N GLU A 114 7.31 2.71 -4.81
CA GLU A 114 7.55 3.51 -6.01
C GLU A 114 7.73 4.99 -5.65
N THR A 115 6.88 5.54 -4.77
CA THR A 115 7.02 6.92 -4.28
C THR A 115 8.40 7.16 -3.66
N LEU A 116 8.88 6.24 -2.82
CA LEU A 116 10.19 6.35 -2.17
C LEU A 116 11.38 6.02 -3.07
N CYS A 117 11.16 5.43 -4.25
CA CYS A 117 12.18 5.36 -5.30
C CYS A 117 12.39 6.72 -5.98
N HIS A 118 11.31 7.48 -6.15
CA HIS A 118 11.35 8.78 -6.83
C HIS A 118 11.60 9.96 -5.89
N HIS A 119 11.38 9.80 -4.58
CA HIS A 119 11.54 10.84 -3.57
C HIS A 119 12.32 10.34 -2.36
N TRP A 120 13.14 11.21 -1.76
CA TRP A 120 13.83 10.86 -0.51
C TRP A 120 12.82 10.75 0.62
N GLY A 121 12.80 9.61 1.31
CA GLY A 121 11.89 9.42 2.43
C GLY A 121 12.26 8.28 3.37
N LEU A 122 11.58 8.26 4.52
CA LEU A 122 11.69 7.17 5.49
C LEU A 122 10.56 6.18 5.27
N TYR A 123 10.87 4.88 5.27
CA TYR A 123 9.89 3.80 5.24
C TYR A 123 9.80 3.15 6.62
N LEU A 124 8.61 3.17 7.20
CA LEU A 124 8.26 2.54 8.47
C LEU A 124 7.10 1.58 8.21
N THR A 125 7.15 0.38 8.78
CA THR A 125 6.04 -0.59 8.68
C THR A 125 5.59 -1.01 10.07
N CYS A 126 4.27 -1.06 10.31
CA CYS A 126 3.71 -1.62 11.53
C CYS A 126 3.45 -3.12 11.45
N ALA A 127 3.65 -3.74 10.28
CA ALA A 127 3.52 -5.18 10.09
C ALA A 127 4.79 -5.71 9.41
N GLN A 128 5.56 -6.50 10.14
CA GLN A 128 6.60 -7.32 9.55
C GLN A 128 6.36 -8.76 9.94
N ASP A 129 6.32 -9.62 8.93
CA ASP A 129 6.27 -11.05 9.09
C ASP A 129 7.25 -11.65 8.09
N ILE A 130 8.24 -12.39 8.60
CA ILE A 130 9.32 -12.99 7.80
C ILE A 130 8.78 -13.82 6.62
N ASN A 131 7.59 -14.41 6.77
CA ASN A 131 6.96 -15.24 5.75
C ASN A 131 5.99 -14.46 4.85
N LEU A 132 5.27 -13.46 5.38
CA LEU A 132 4.17 -12.79 4.66
C LEU A 132 4.56 -11.43 4.09
N ASN A 133 5.32 -10.68 4.88
CA ASN A 133 5.72 -9.31 4.61
C ASN A 133 7.15 -9.11 5.13
N PRO A 134 8.16 -9.66 4.42
CA PRO A 134 9.54 -9.63 4.88
C PRO A 134 10.19 -8.24 4.77
N TYR A 135 9.46 -7.23 4.32
CA TYR A 135 10.00 -5.92 3.98
C TYR A 135 9.98 -4.97 5.18
N GLY A 136 11.12 -4.34 5.42
CA GLY A 136 11.31 -3.35 6.48
C GLY A 136 12.31 -3.81 7.53
N SER A 137 12.56 -2.94 8.50
CA SER A 137 13.20 -3.33 9.75
C SER A 137 12.15 -3.70 10.78
N HIS A 138 12.53 -4.56 11.73
CA HIS A 138 11.66 -5.01 12.82
C HIS A 138 11.55 -3.97 13.95
N ASP A 139 12.22 -2.81 13.82
CA ASP A 139 12.30 -1.74 14.83
C ASP A 139 10.93 -1.30 15.37
N ILE A 140 9.97 -1.00 14.50
CA ILE A 140 8.62 -0.60 14.91
C ILE A 140 7.88 -1.74 15.62
N THR A 141 7.94 -2.96 15.09
CA THR A 141 7.27 -4.12 15.69
C THR A 141 7.87 -4.48 17.06
N ALA A 142 9.19 -4.32 17.21
CA ALA A 142 9.88 -4.50 18.47
C ALA A 142 9.42 -3.47 19.51
N VAL A 143 9.39 -2.17 19.15
CA VAL A 143 8.88 -1.11 20.04
C VAL A 143 7.41 -1.31 20.39
N MET A 144 6.57 -1.71 19.43
CA MET A 144 5.16 -2.00 19.71
C MET A 144 5.00 -3.17 20.70
N SER A 145 5.86 -4.19 20.58
CA SER A 145 5.89 -5.34 21.50
C SER A 145 6.38 -4.95 22.89
N GLU A 146 7.45 -4.14 22.97
CA GLU A 146 7.98 -3.55 24.21
C GLU A 146 6.90 -2.76 24.96
N LEU A 147 6.21 -1.84 24.27
CA LEU A 147 5.13 -1.04 24.85
C LEU A 147 3.98 -1.91 25.38
N ASN A 148 3.70 -3.04 24.72
CA ASN A 148 2.67 -3.98 25.16
C ASN A 148 3.11 -4.82 26.37
N TRP A 149 4.36 -5.29 26.40
CA TRP A 149 4.93 -6.08 27.50
C TRP A 149 5.17 -5.27 28.76
N ASN A 150 5.56 -4.00 28.63
CA ASN A 150 5.70 -3.09 29.77
C ASN A 150 4.36 -2.70 30.41
N HIS A 151 3.27 -3.41 30.05
CA HIS A 151 1.92 -3.25 30.58
C HIS A 151 1.47 -1.80 30.62
N MET A 152 1.73 -1.06 29.54
CA MET A 152 1.29 0.32 29.31
C MET A 152 -0.08 0.54 29.99
N PRO A 153 -0.14 1.36 31.07
CA PRO A 153 -1.30 1.36 31.92
C PRO A 153 -2.57 1.66 31.14
N LYS A 154 -3.52 0.72 31.17
CA LYS A 154 -4.83 0.91 30.56
C LYS A 154 -5.57 2.02 31.30
N LEU A 155 -6.17 2.91 30.54
CA LEU A 155 -6.89 4.03 31.10
C LEU A 155 -8.19 3.55 31.78
N PRO A 156 -8.57 4.13 32.94
CA PRO A 156 -9.86 3.89 33.56
C PRO A 156 -11.00 4.40 32.66
N ARG A 157 -12.25 4.17 33.06
CA ARG A 157 -13.43 4.71 32.34
C ARG A 157 -13.34 6.24 32.26
N LEU A 158 -13.51 6.79 31.06
CA LEU A 158 -13.36 8.22 30.76
C LEU A 158 -14.37 9.14 31.46
N SER A 159 -15.41 8.56 32.08
CA SER A 159 -16.37 9.31 32.90
C SER A 159 -15.71 9.98 34.12
N ASN A 160 -14.53 9.53 34.52
CA ASN A 160 -13.82 10.05 35.68
C ASN A 160 -12.66 10.96 35.25
N ARG A 161 -12.92 12.27 35.12
CA ARG A 161 -11.92 13.31 34.74
C ARG A 161 -10.91 13.62 35.85
N SER A 162 -10.42 12.59 36.53
CA SER A 162 -9.49 12.73 37.64
C SER A 162 -8.11 13.21 37.17
N SER A 163 -7.38 13.88 38.06
CA SER A 163 -5.95 14.20 37.86
C SER A 163 -5.13 12.95 37.54
N LYS A 164 -5.51 11.79 38.12
CA LYS A 164 -4.90 10.48 37.85
C LYS A 164 -5.01 10.08 36.37
N LEU A 165 -6.16 10.28 35.73
CA LEU A 165 -6.31 10.00 34.29
C LEU A 165 -5.32 10.83 33.46
N LYS A 166 -5.19 12.13 33.76
CA LYS A 166 -4.26 13.02 33.05
C LYS A 166 -2.81 12.57 33.21
N ALA A 167 -2.41 12.20 34.43
CA ALA A 167 -1.06 11.72 34.72
C ALA A 167 -0.75 10.43 33.93
N VAL A 168 -1.67 9.46 33.92
CA VAL A 168 -1.47 8.21 33.17
C VAL A 168 -1.39 8.44 31.67
N VAL A 169 -2.28 9.26 31.09
CA VAL A 169 -2.21 9.60 29.67
C VAL A 169 -0.88 10.25 29.34
N HIS A 170 -0.45 11.22 30.14
CA HIS A 170 0.83 11.90 29.94
C HIS A 170 2.02 10.93 30.00
N THR A 171 2.05 10.03 31.00
CA THR A 171 3.08 9.00 31.11
C THR A 171 3.09 8.09 29.88
N ASN A 172 1.93 7.58 29.44
CA ASN A 172 1.84 6.73 28.26
C ASN A 172 2.33 7.44 26.99
N GLN A 173 1.96 8.71 26.81
CA GLN A 173 2.42 9.54 25.69
C GLN A 173 3.94 9.76 25.73
N MET A 174 4.49 10.08 26.90
CA MET A 174 5.93 10.26 27.07
C MET A 174 6.72 8.99 26.77
N THR A 175 6.30 7.85 27.34
CA THR A 175 6.94 6.55 27.08
C THR A 175 6.88 6.18 25.61
N THR A 176 5.72 6.35 24.98
CA THR A 176 5.52 6.08 23.55
C THR A 176 6.38 6.99 22.68
N ARG A 177 6.42 8.29 23.00
CA ARG A 177 7.25 9.27 22.30
C ARG A 177 8.72 8.92 22.36
N LEU A 178 9.25 8.60 23.55
CA LEU A 178 10.65 8.21 23.71
C LEU A 178 10.98 6.95 22.91
N ALA A 179 10.11 5.93 22.94
CA ALA A 179 10.33 4.68 22.24
C ALA A 179 10.36 4.89 20.70
N PHE A 180 9.38 5.61 20.14
CA PHE A 180 9.38 5.91 18.71
C PHE A 180 10.46 6.92 18.30
N ALA A 181 10.87 7.84 19.18
CA ALA A 181 11.99 8.75 18.90
C ALA A 181 13.29 7.99 18.59
N ARG A 182 13.55 6.88 19.30
CA ARG A 182 14.70 6.00 19.02
C ARG A 182 14.62 5.42 17.60
N VAL A 183 13.45 4.94 17.19
CA VAL A 183 13.26 4.42 15.83
C VAL A 183 13.54 5.49 14.79
N LEU A 184 12.94 6.68 14.95
CA LEU A 184 13.11 7.78 14.00
C LEU A 184 14.57 8.23 13.92
N LEU A 185 15.22 8.36 15.07
CA LEU A 185 16.63 8.74 15.12
C LEU A 185 17.53 7.67 14.50
N ALA A 186 17.26 6.37 14.71
CA ALA A 186 18.04 5.29 14.11
C ALA A 186 18.02 5.40 12.58
N ARG A 187 16.84 5.69 11.99
CA ARG A 187 16.72 5.94 10.55
C ARG A 187 17.54 7.15 10.10
N LEU A 188 17.48 8.26 10.84
CA LEU A 188 18.20 9.49 10.50
C LEU A 188 19.72 9.36 10.62
N VAL A 189 20.21 8.64 11.62
CA VAL A 189 21.65 8.37 11.80
C VAL A 189 22.20 7.57 10.62
N VAL A 190 21.53 6.47 10.26
CA VAL A 190 21.97 5.64 9.13
C VAL A 190 21.86 6.41 7.81
N LEU A 191 20.77 7.19 7.61
CA LEU A 191 20.62 8.04 6.43
C LEU A 191 21.69 9.13 6.36
N LYS A 192 22.11 9.71 7.49
CA LYS A 192 23.23 10.66 7.54
C LYS A 192 24.52 10.03 7.01
N VAL A 193 24.89 8.85 7.47
CA VAL A 193 26.09 8.14 6.99
C VAL A 193 25.94 7.75 5.51
N PHE A 194 24.78 7.20 5.14
CA PHE A 194 24.47 6.84 3.74
C PHE A 194 24.59 8.03 2.79
N SER A 195 24.02 9.18 3.14
CA SER A 195 24.06 10.40 2.31
C SER A 195 25.47 10.95 2.12
N GLN A 196 26.33 10.89 3.15
CA GLN A 196 27.72 11.30 3.06
C GLN A 196 28.50 10.42 2.09
N LEU A 197 28.24 9.11 2.13
CA LEU A 197 28.86 8.15 1.21
C LEU A 197 28.35 8.35 -0.23
N VAL A 198 27.06 8.62 -0.42
CA VAL A 198 26.49 8.95 -1.74
C VAL A 198 27.18 10.18 -2.33
N GLN A 199 27.40 11.21 -1.52
CA GLN A 199 28.10 12.43 -1.92
C GLN A 199 29.58 12.17 -2.23
N SER A 200 30.28 11.39 -1.39
CA SER A 200 31.71 11.09 -1.60
C SER A 200 31.96 10.26 -2.87
N HIS A 201 31.03 9.37 -3.21
CA HIS A 201 31.11 8.49 -4.39
C HIS A 201 30.39 9.06 -5.62
N SER A 202 29.83 10.28 -5.53
CA SER A 202 29.11 10.94 -6.63
C SER A 202 28.02 10.06 -7.26
N VAL A 203 27.30 9.30 -6.44
CA VAL A 203 26.23 8.41 -6.91
C VAL A 203 25.06 9.24 -7.44
N PRO A 204 24.50 8.92 -8.62
CA PRO A 204 23.33 9.61 -9.14
C PRO A 204 22.17 9.60 -8.13
N ASP A 205 21.52 10.75 -7.98
CA ASP A 205 20.49 10.97 -6.94
C ASP A 205 19.29 10.00 -7.08
N ALA A 206 18.91 9.63 -8.31
CA ALA A 206 17.88 8.62 -8.55
C ALA A 206 18.30 7.21 -8.05
N ASP A 207 19.54 6.82 -8.31
CA ASP A 207 20.09 5.54 -7.84
C ASP A 207 20.23 5.55 -6.31
N ALA A 208 20.67 6.66 -5.74
CA ALA A 208 20.82 6.85 -4.30
C ALA A 208 19.49 6.68 -3.55
N ARG A 209 18.39 7.27 -4.04
CA ARG A 209 17.05 7.07 -3.46
C ARG A 209 16.60 5.63 -3.52
N LYS A 210 16.75 4.98 -4.68
CA LYS A 210 16.36 3.57 -4.84
C LYS A 210 17.16 2.66 -3.91
N LYS A 211 18.47 2.88 -3.80
CA LYS A 211 19.35 2.18 -2.84
C LYS A 211 18.94 2.43 -1.39
N TRP A 212 18.64 3.68 -1.04
CA TRP A 212 18.18 4.04 0.30
C TRP A 212 16.87 3.32 0.66
N LEU A 213 15.92 3.25 -0.27
CA LEU A 213 14.71 2.47 -0.05
C LEU A 213 15.05 0.99 0.16
N VAL A 214 15.82 0.36 -0.72
CA VAL A 214 16.14 -1.07 -0.59
C VAL A 214 16.85 -1.37 0.73
N LEU A 215 17.75 -0.50 1.19
CA LEU A 215 18.40 -0.62 2.50
C LEU A 215 17.38 -0.63 3.66
N GLN A 216 16.33 0.19 3.57
CA GLN A 216 15.25 0.19 4.57
C GLN A 216 14.36 -1.05 4.47
N LEU A 217 14.16 -1.60 3.27
CA LEU A 217 13.31 -2.77 3.03
C LEU A 217 14.01 -4.10 3.38
N ARG A 218 15.33 -4.18 3.21
CA ARG A 218 16.12 -5.40 3.37
C ARG A 218 17.45 -5.12 4.08
N PRO A 219 17.43 -4.54 5.30
CA PRO A 219 18.66 -4.20 5.99
C PRO A 219 19.52 -5.45 6.25
N SER A 220 18.89 -6.57 6.63
CA SER A 220 19.59 -7.83 6.88
C SER A 220 20.20 -8.45 5.63
N ASP A 221 19.59 -8.32 4.45
CA ASP A 221 20.17 -8.86 3.22
C ASP A 221 21.40 -8.06 2.78
N ILE A 222 21.40 -6.75 3.02
CA ILE A 222 22.46 -5.85 2.56
C ILE A 222 23.60 -5.77 3.58
N LEU A 223 23.29 -5.70 4.87
CA LEU A 223 24.27 -5.48 5.93
C LEU A 223 24.55 -6.73 6.78
N GLU A 224 23.87 -7.85 6.50
CA GLU A 224 23.87 -9.10 7.29
C GLU A 224 23.29 -8.93 8.71
N ARG A 225 22.67 -7.78 8.99
CA ARG A 225 22.01 -7.43 10.26
C ARG A 225 21.01 -6.31 10.07
N ASP A 226 20.06 -6.20 10.98
CA ASP A 226 19.12 -5.08 11.01
C ASP A 226 19.70 -3.91 11.82
N VAL A 227 20.52 -3.08 11.16
CA VAL A 227 21.19 -1.95 11.81
C VAL A 227 20.23 -0.96 12.48
N PHE A 228 18.99 -0.85 11.99
CA PHE A 228 18.01 0.07 12.57
C PHE A 228 17.48 -0.47 13.90
N LEU A 229 17.11 -1.75 13.93
CA LEU A 229 16.70 -2.42 15.16
C LEU A 229 17.83 -2.44 16.21
N ASP A 230 19.06 -2.73 15.77
CA ASP A 230 20.23 -2.76 16.63
C ASP A 230 20.42 -1.44 17.40
N LEU A 231 20.26 -0.30 16.73
CA LEU A 231 20.37 1.03 17.35
C LEU A 231 19.25 1.31 18.34
N VAL A 232 18.02 0.86 18.02
CA VAL A 232 16.88 1.03 18.93
C VAL A 232 17.13 0.29 20.24
N HIS A 233 17.68 -0.93 20.19
CA HIS A 233 18.03 -1.70 21.39
C HIS A 233 19.20 -1.10 22.18
N ASP A 234 20.23 -0.57 21.50
CA ASP A 234 21.33 0.11 22.20
C ASP A 234 20.83 1.28 23.04
N TRP A 235 19.90 2.06 22.50
CA TRP A 235 19.36 3.24 23.19
C TRP A 235 18.27 2.93 24.21
N GLU A 236 17.72 1.72 24.20
CA GLU A 236 16.68 1.28 25.15
C GLU A 236 17.15 1.41 26.60
N SER A 237 18.40 1.01 26.85
CA SER A 237 19.02 1.00 28.19
C SER A 237 19.68 2.33 28.59
N SER A 238 19.78 3.28 27.66
CA SER A 238 20.50 4.54 27.86
C SER A 238 19.58 5.67 28.32
N ASN A 239 20.10 6.63 29.10
CA ASN A 239 19.41 7.90 29.42
C ASN A 239 19.41 8.89 28.24
N PHE A 240 19.57 8.38 27.02
CA PHE A 240 19.69 9.18 25.81
C PHE A 240 18.32 9.68 25.36
N ASP A 241 18.15 11.00 25.31
CA ASP A 241 16.92 11.61 24.80
C ASP A 241 16.98 11.74 23.27
N ALA A 242 16.66 10.65 22.58
CA ALA A 242 16.64 10.58 21.12
C ALA A 242 15.78 11.68 20.47
N TRP A 243 14.78 12.21 21.20
CA TRP A 243 13.90 13.25 20.69
C TRP A 243 14.63 14.58 20.43
N LEU A 244 15.59 14.94 21.28
CA LEU A 244 16.37 16.18 21.15
C LEU A 244 17.35 16.15 19.97
N GLU A 245 17.76 14.95 19.54
CA GLU A 245 18.72 14.77 18.45
C GLU A 245 18.06 14.77 17.06
N ILE A 246 16.78 14.43 16.95
CA ILE A 246 16.07 14.41 15.65
C ILE A 246 16.24 15.72 14.86
N PRO A 247 15.98 16.92 15.43
CA PRO A 247 16.18 18.17 14.70
C PRO A 247 17.64 18.42 14.31
N ARG A 248 18.61 17.97 15.12
CA ARG A 248 20.04 18.10 14.85
C ARG A 248 20.43 17.26 13.64
N PHE A 249 20.00 16.00 13.57
CA PHE A 249 20.22 15.14 12.41
C PHE A 249 19.50 15.64 11.16
N MET A 250 18.24 16.05 11.28
CA MET A 250 17.46 16.58 10.15
C MET A 250 18.14 17.77 9.46
N ARG A 251 18.76 18.68 10.22
CA ARG A 251 19.50 19.82 9.64
C ARG A 251 20.78 19.43 8.91
N ASN A 252 21.36 18.30 9.27
CA ASN A 252 22.69 17.89 8.82
C ASN A 252 22.68 16.70 7.86
N ILE A 253 21.51 16.14 7.53
CA ILE A 253 21.40 14.89 6.77
C ILE A 253 21.86 15.00 5.31
N GLY A 254 22.08 16.21 4.78
CA GLY A 254 22.66 16.40 3.45
C GLY A 254 21.75 16.04 2.27
N VAL A 255 20.53 15.57 2.54
CA VAL A 255 19.48 15.29 1.53
C VAL A 255 18.17 15.97 1.92
N LEU A 256 17.35 16.31 0.93
CA LEU A 256 16.02 16.86 1.17
C LEU A 256 15.05 15.71 1.45
N LEU A 257 14.81 15.40 2.72
CA LEU A 257 13.79 14.42 3.09
C LEU A 257 12.39 14.98 2.78
N GLU A 258 11.65 14.32 1.89
CA GLU A 258 10.33 14.76 1.42
C GLU A 258 9.19 14.01 2.12
N PHE A 259 9.34 12.70 2.29
CA PHE A 259 8.28 11.82 2.79
C PHE A 259 8.67 11.00 4.02
N VAL A 260 7.68 10.73 4.87
CA VAL A 260 7.76 9.69 5.91
C VAL A 260 6.54 8.80 5.74
N ALA A 261 6.78 7.57 5.31
CA ALA A 261 5.74 6.58 5.06
C ALA A 261 5.59 5.63 6.26
N LEU A 262 4.35 5.45 6.70
CA LEU A 262 3.92 4.48 7.69
C LEU A 262 2.98 3.48 7.01
N ASP A 263 3.49 2.30 6.67
CA ASP A 263 2.73 1.24 6.03
C ASP A 263 2.12 0.26 7.06
N GLU A 264 1.06 -0.42 6.63
CA GLU A 264 0.28 -1.38 7.42
C GLU A 264 -0.19 -0.80 8.79
N ALA A 265 -0.58 0.48 8.77
CA ALA A 265 -0.96 1.30 9.91
C ALA A 265 -2.13 0.74 10.74
N GLN A 266 -2.95 -0.16 10.17
CA GLN A 266 -4.03 -0.82 10.92
C GLN A 266 -3.50 -1.63 12.12
N MET A 267 -2.26 -2.10 12.08
CA MET A 267 -1.64 -2.80 13.21
C MET A 267 -1.51 -1.87 14.42
N ALA A 268 -1.01 -0.65 14.21
CA ALA A 268 -1.00 0.39 15.24
C ALA A 268 -2.42 0.87 15.60
N GLY A 269 -3.38 0.79 14.66
CA GLY A 269 -4.79 1.13 14.88
C GLY A 269 -5.50 0.18 15.85
N ARG A 270 -5.00 -1.06 16.00
CA ARG A 270 -5.53 -2.07 16.92
C ARG A 270 -4.72 -2.17 18.21
N ALA A 271 -3.45 -1.73 18.17
CA ALA A 271 -2.58 -1.73 19.33
C ALA A 271 -2.98 -0.68 20.38
N LEU A 272 -2.88 -1.06 21.65
CA LEU A 272 -3.00 -0.16 22.81
C LEU A 272 -4.27 0.72 22.78
N ALA A 273 -5.38 0.16 22.27
CA ALA A 273 -6.65 0.87 22.00
C ALA A 273 -7.26 1.63 23.20
N ARG A 274 -6.77 1.38 24.43
CA ARG A 274 -7.25 1.98 25.67
C ARG A 274 -6.15 2.64 26.49
N CYS A 275 -5.00 2.92 25.89
CA CYS A 275 -3.87 3.55 26.57
C CYS A 275 -3.81 5.07 26.33
N PHE A 276 -4.50 5.58 25.30
CA PHE A 276 -4.53 7.00 24.97
C PHE A 276 -5.95 7.52 24.87
N THR A 277 -6.09 8.85 24.83
CA THR A 277 -7.37 9.54 24.62
C THR A 277 -7.27 10.55 23.50
N THR A 278 -8.41 10.96 22.98
CA THR A 278 -8.52 12.19 22.19
C THR A 278 -8.13 13.42 23.02
N SER A 279 -7.86 14.54 22.35
CA SER A 279 -7.49 15.82 22.97
C SER A 279 -8.55 16.32 23.96
N ASP A 280 -9.83 16.12 23.64
CA ASP A 280 -10.97 16.44 24.52
C ASP A 280 -11.20 15.42 25.66
N ARG A 281 -10.43 14.31 25.64
CA ARG A 281 -10.47 13.19 26.59
C ARG A 281 -11.83 12.51 26.69
N LYS A 282 -12.69 12.61 25.66
CA LYS A 282 -14.02 11.97 25.65
C LYS A 282 -14.02 10.57 25.05
N SER A 283 -13.03 10.24 24.24
CA SER A 283 -12.90 8.93 23.61
C SER A 283 -11.49 8.37 23.79
N TYR A 284 -11.40 7.04 23.81
CA TYR A 284 -10.12 6.35 23.72
C TYR A 284 -9.55 6.52 22.32
N ARG A 285 -8.24 6.42 22.23
CA ARG A 285 -7.49 6.51 20.97
C ARG A 285 -6.48 5.37 20.92
N PRO A 286 -6.37 4.63 19.80
CA PRO A 286 -5.33 3.62 19.61
C PRO A 286 -3.95 4.25 19.41
N LEU A 287 -2.93 3.38 19.43
CA LEU A 287 -1.53 3.78 19.26
C LEU A 287 -1.28 4.55 17.96
N LEU A 288 -1.96 4.18 16.86
CA LEU A 288 -1.82 4.86 15.56
C LEU A 288 -1.94 6.38 15.69
N GLY A 289 -2.88 6.86 16.50
CA GLY A 289 -3.07 8.29 16.66
C GLY A 289 -1.86 8.96 17.33
N GLU A 290 -1.36 8.38 18.41
CA GLU A 290 -0.16 8.90 19.09
C GLU A 290 1.05 8.84 18.14
N PHE A 291 1.19 7.77 17.37
CA PHE A 291 2.31 7.62 16.46
C PHE A 291 2.28 8.65 15.32
N VAL A 292 1.13 8.87 14.66
CA VAL A 292 1.00 9.92 13.63
C VAL A 292 1.31 11.30 14.20
N GLN A 293 0.88 11.57 15.44
CA GLN A 293 1.20 12.83 16.12
C GLN A 293 2.72 12.98 16.35
N ILE A 294 3.40 11.92 16.79
CA ILE A 294 4.87 11.90 16.93
C ILE A 294 5.53 12.21 15.60
N LEU A 295 5.10 11.58 14.50
CA LEU A 295 5.64 11.83 13.17
C LEU A 295 5.43 13.28 12.71
N ALA A 296 4.22 13.83 12.89
CA ALA A 296 3.90 15.19 12.48
C ALA A 296 4.72 16.25 13.24
N VAL A 297 5.04 16.00 14.51
CA VAL A 297 5.89 16.89 15.32
C VAL A 297 7.37 16.70 15.00
N ALA A 298 7.84 15.47 14.80
CA ALA A 298 9.23 15.18 14.46
C ALA A 298 9.62 15.68 13.05
N PHE A 299 8.67 15.66 12.12
CA PHE A 299 8.88 16.00 10.71
C PHE A 299 7.89 17.05 10.20
N PRO A 300 7.92 18.28 10.76
CA PRO A 300 6.92 19.31 10.46
C PRO A 300 6.92 19.72 8.97
N SER A 301 8.05 19.60 8.29
CA SER A 301 8.20 19.98 6.89
C SER A 301 7.95 18.84 5.92
N GLN A 302 7.89 17.59 6.39
CA GLN A 302 7.75 16.40 5.54
C GLN A 302 6.29 16.00 5.39
N ARG A 303 5.97 15.40 4.25
CA ARG A 303 4.65 14.83 4.00
C ARG A 303 4.60 13.44 4.60
N LEU A 304 3.45 13.09 5.16
CA LEU A 304 3.24 11.78 5.78
C LEU A 304 2.46 10.94 4.79
N ILE A 305 2.85 9.70 4.60
CA ILE A 305 2.06 8.71 3.86
C ILE A 305 1.61 7.65 4.87
N ILE A 306 0.32 7.64 5.20
CA ILE A 306 -0.24 6.64 6.12
C ILE A 306 -0.99 5.62 5.27
N SER A 307 -0.51 4.38 5.22
CA SER A 307 -1.09 3.30 4.42
C SER A 307 -1.64 2.20 5.32
N GLY A 308 -2.81 1.66 4.98
CA GLY A 308 -3.40 0.55 5.71
C GLY A 308 -4.71 0.04 5.12
N VAL A 309 -5.22 -1.06 5.65
CA VAL A 309 -6.55 -1.59 5.27
C VAL A 309 -7.66 -0.82 5.97
N GLU A 310 -7.44 -0.53 7.25
CA GLU A 310 -8.36 0.18 8.12
C GLU A 310 -7.59 1.28 8.85
N ALA A 311 -7.81 2.54 8.48
CA ALA A 311 -7.38 3.67 9.26
C ALA A 311 -8.49 4.73 9.30
N ASP A 312 -8.83 5.18 10.50
CA ASP A 312 -9.83 6.21 10.70
C ASP A 312 -9.27 7.57 10.26
N TYR A 313 -9.86 8.14 9.20
CA TYR A 313 -9.51 9.45 8.67
C TYR A 313 -9.47 10.53 9.75
N LYS A 314 -10.52 10.58 10.59
CA LYS A 314 -10.65 11.63 11.59
C LYS A 314 -9.52 11.50 12.61
N LEU A 315 -9.23 10.28 13.02
CA LEU A 315 -8.10 10.02 13.92
C LEU A 315 -6.77 10.47 13.33
N VAL A 316 -6.50 10.16 12.06
CA VAL A 316 -5.24 10.54 11.38
C VAL A 316 -5.17 12.04 11.16
N SER A 317 -6.26 12.67 10.72
CA SER A 317 -6.36 14.12 10.52
C SER A 317 -6.17 14.89 11.83
N ASP A 318 -6.87 14.50 12.89
CA ASP A 318 -6.73 15.10 14.21
C ASP A 318 -5.30 14.91 14.74
N ALA A 319 -4.68 13.75 14.49
CA ALA A 319 -3.29 13.47 14.87
C ALA A 319 -2.28 14.39 14.15
N ALA A 320 -2.41 14.48 12.83
CA ALA A 320 -1.49 15.22 11.98
C ALA A 320 -1.55 16.73 12.27
N SER A 321 -2.71 17.23 12.74
CA SER A 321 -2.89 18.62 13.13
C SER A 321 -2.02 19.09 14.32
N ALA A 322 -1.33 18.17 15.00
CA ALA A 322 -0.34 18.52 16.03
C ALA A 322 0.94 19.13 15.44
N GLY A 323 1.23 18.90 14.16
CA GLY A 323 2.29 19.56 13.40
C GLY A 323 1.78 20.82 12.66
N PRO A 324 2.53 21.33 11.68
CA PRO A 324 2.05 22.38 10.80
C PRO A 324 0.75 21.98 10.13
N SER A 325 -0.18 22.94 9.99
CA SER A 325 -1.51 22.70 9.45
C SER A 325 -1.46 22.31 7.97
N ARG A 326 -1.30 21.01 7.70
CA ARG A 326 -1.48 20.38 6.40
C ARG A 326 -2.76 19.57 6.44
N ALA A 327 -3.52 19.60 5.35
CA ALA A 327 -4.68 18.74 5.25
C ALA A 327 -4.22 17.29 5.06
N VAL A 328 -5.13 16.36 5.36
CA VAL A 328 -4.96 14.95 5.00
C VAL A 328 -5.87 14.67 3.82
N ARG A 329 -5.25 14.23 2.71
CA ARG A 329 -5.94 13.84 1.48
C ARG A 329 -6.04 12.32 1.41
N HIS A 330 -7.25 11.82 1.17
CA HIS A 330 -7.44 10.41 0.82
C HIS A 330 -7.06 10.15 -0.63
N PHE A 331 -6.35 9.06 -0.85
CA PHE A 331 -6.05 8.58 -2.20
C PHE A 331 -6.61 7.17 -2.42
N TYR A 332 -7.35 7.00 -3.51
CA TYR A 332 -8.03 5.73 -3.83
C TYR A 332 -7.65 5.16 -5.20
N ALA A 333 -7.06 5.97 -6.07
CA ALA A 333 -6.76 5.62 -7.45
C ALA A 333 -5.53 4.71 -7.54
N LEU A 334 -5.64 3.47 -7.07
CA LEU A 334 -4.53 2.49 -7.08
C LEU A 334 -4.40 1.71 -8.40
N GLY A 335 -5.36 1.88 -9.31
CA GLY A 335 -5.51 1.06 -10.51
C GLY A 335 -6.03 -0.35 -10.22
N ALA A 336 -6.32 -1.09 -11.28
CA ALA A 336 -6.80 -2.46 -11.22
C ALA A 336 -6.56 -3.17 -12.56
N PHE A 337 -6.62 -4.50 -12.57
CA PHE A 337 -6.76 -5.29 -13.79
C PHE A 337 -8.24 -5.35 -14.18
N ASP A 338 -8.76 -4.24 -14.71
CA ASP A 338 -10.18 -4.04 -15.03
C ASP A 338 -10.55 -4.36 -16.49
N SER A 339 -9.55 -4.60 -17.34
CA SER A 339 -9.73 -5.02 -18.73
C SER A 339 -8.89 -6.25 -19.07
N LEU A 340 -9.44 -7.08 -19.96
CA LEU A 340 -8.76 -8.28 -20.46
C LEU A 340 -7.43 -7.91 -21.13
N ALA A 341 -7.41 -6.84 -21.94
CA ALA A 341 -6.21 -6.37 -22.62
C ALA A 341 -5.07 -6.06 -21.63
N ARG A 342 -5.39 -5.35 -20.54
CA ARG A 342 -4.42 -4.99 -19.50
C ARG A 342 -3.88 -6.22 -18.76
N LEU A 343 -4.75 -7.15 -18.40
CA LEU A 343 -4.34 -8.41 -17.77
C LEU A 343 -3.47 -9.23 -18.73
N SER A 344 -3.88 -9.37 -19.99
CA SER A 344 -3.13 -10.12 -21.01
C SER A 344 -1.73 -9.56 -21.25
N GLU A 345 -1.60 -8.23 -21.33
CA GLU A 345 -0.29 -7.56 -21.46
C GLU A 345 0.61 -7.90 -20.26
N TYR A 346 0.08 -7.77 -19.05
CA TYR A 346 0.82 -8.12 -17.83
C TYR A 346 1.23 -9.58 -17.77
N ILE A 347 0.36 -10.51 -18.18
CA ILE A 347 0.69 -11.95 -18.20
C ILE A 347 1.75 -12.26 -19.28
N ARG A 348 1.62 -11.72 -20.49
CA ARG A 348 2.57 -11.95 -21.59
C ARG A 348 3.98 -11.46 -21.30
N HIS A 349 4.12 -10.49 -20.40
CA HIS A 349 5.43 -10.09 -19.90
C HIS A 349 6.21 -11.27 -19.28
N PHE A 350 5.50 -12.19 -18.62
CA PHE A 350 6.11 -13.36 -17.97
C PHE A 350 5.96 -14.65 -18.79
N ASP A 351 4.83 -14.82 -19.48
CA ASP A 351 4.55 -15.96 -20.37
C ASP A 351 4.80 -15.59 -21.83
N SER A 352 6.05 -15.74 -22.27
CA SER A 352 6.44 -15.48 -23.67
C SER A 352 5.81 -16.47 -24.65
N SER A 353 5.48 -17.68 -24.18
CA SER A 353 4.91 -18.76 -24.98
C SER A 353 3.41 -18.60 -25.27
N GLY A 354 2.70 -17.75 -24.50
CA GLY A 354 1.26 -17.54 -24.62
C GLY A 354 0.43 -18.77 -24.24
N LYS A 355 0.95 -19.66 -23.39
CA LYS A 355 0.25 -20.85 -22.87
C LYS A 355 -0.96 -20.49 -22.02
N VAL A 356 -0.94 -19.32 -21.38
CA VAL A 356 -1.96 -18.87 -20.44
C VAL A 356 -3.21 -18.34 -21.15
N GLN A 357 -4.36 -18.92 -20.83
CA GLN A 357 -5.66 -18.44 -21.32
C GLN A 357 -6.14 -17.24 -20.48
N CYS A 358 -5.85 -16.04 -20.98
CA CYS A 358 -6.12 -14.80 -20.26
C CYS A 358 -7.60 -14.53 -20.02
N GLU A 359 -8.50 -14.99 -20.89
CA GLU A 359 -9.96 -14.87 -20.72
C GLU A 359 -10.42 -15.60 -19.46
N ALA A 360 -9.92 -16.82 -19.25
CA ALA A 360 -10.19 -17.61 -18.06
C ALA A 360 -9.65 -16.89 -16.82
N LEU A 361 -8.39 -16.44 -16.84
CA LEU A 361 -7.84 -15.67 -15.73
C LEU A 361 -8.62 -14.40 -15.44
N PHE A 362 -8.99 -13.63 -16.45
CA PHE A 362 -9.73 -12.39 -16.28
C PHE A 362 -11.11 -12.64 -15.66
N SER A 363 -11.78 -13.75 -16.00
CA SER A 363 -13.07 -14.10 -15.39
C SER A 363 -12.98 -14.34 -13.88
N TRP A 364 -11.84 -14.82 -13.38
CA TRP A 364 -11.64 -15.19 -11.97
C TRP A 364 -10.86 -14.14 -11.16
N LEU A 365 -9.83 -13.53 -11.76
CA LEU A 365 -8.79 -12.76 -11.06
C LEU A 365 -8.79 -11.26 -11.40
N ARG A 366 -9.71 -10.77 -12.24
CA ARG A 366 -9.80 -9.33 -12.53
C ARG A 366 -9.97 -8.50 -11.26
N GLY A 367 -9.47 -7.27 -11.30
CA GLY A 367 -9.52 -6.33 -10.17
C GLY A 367 -8.18 -6.22 -9.46
N ARG A 368 -8.03 -6.83 -8.28
CA ARG A 368 -6.94 -6.53 -7.34
C ARG A 368 -5.58 -7.04 -7.83
N HIS A 369 -4.59 -6.13 -7.87
CA HIS A 369 -3.21 -6.41 -8.29
C HIS A 369 -2.56 -7.61 -7.61
N ARG A 370 -2.70 -7.72 -6.27
CA ARG A 370 -2.01 -8.77 -5.51
C ARG A 370 -2.44 -10.17 -5.93
N ILE A 371 -3.71 -10.38 -6.29
CA ILE A 371 -4.19 -11.71 -6.67
C ILE A 371 -3.53 -12.15 -7.98
N VAL A 372 -3.44 -11.24 -8.97
CA VAL A 372 -2.77 -11.52 -10.24
C VAL A 372 -1.27 -11.68 -10.06
N ALA A 373 -0.63 -10.86 -9.22
CA ALA A 373 0.80 -11.00 -8.91
C ALA A 373 1.11 -12.35 -8.22
N VAL A 374 0.25 -12.79 -7.30
CA VAL A 374 0.37 -14.10 -6.65
C VAL A 374 0.18 -15.24 -7.65
N PHE A 375 -0.78 -15.11 -8.58
CA PHE A 375 -0.92 -16.06 -9.68
C PHE A 375 0.35 -16.15 -10.53
N VAL A 376 0.93 -15.01 -10.93
CA VAL A 376 2.20 -14.99 -11.68
C VAL A 376 3.32 -15.62 -10.88
N MET A 377 3.49 -15.25 -9.62
CA MET A 377 4.52 -15.81 -8.73
C MET A 377 4.47 -17.34 -8.67
N TYR A 378 3.28 -17.92 -8.49
CA TYR A 378 3.10 -19.36 -8.47
C TYR A 378 3.22 -20.02 -9.86
N SER A 379 2.84 -19.31 -10.93
CA SER A 379 3.03 -19.81 -12.30
C SER A 379 4.51 -19.83 -12.70
N LEU A 380 5.30 -18.85 -12.25
CA LEU A 380 6.74 -18.79 -12.43
C LEU A 380 7.43 -19.98 -11.77
N LEU A 381 7.02 -20.29 -10.54
CA LEU A 381 7.57 -21.43 -9.82
C LEU A 381 7.09 -22.77 -10.43
N ALA A 382 5.85 -22.88 -10.92
CA ALA A 382 5.26 -24.13 -11.45
C ALA A 382 5.48 -24.38 -12.93
N GLY A 383 6.01 -23.40 -13.63
CA GLY A 383 5.92 -23.35 -15.09
C GLY A 383 4.51 -22.96 -15.54
N PHE A 384 4.45 -22.11 -16.57
CA PHE A 384 3.18 -21.64 -17.13
C PHE A 384 2.35 -22.77 -17.75
N SER A 385 2.94 -23.91 -18.10
CA SER A 385 2.20 -25.12 -18.49
C SER A 385 1.21 -25.59 -17.41
N ASN A 386 1.46 -25.28 -16.14
CA ASN A 386 0.61 -25.65 -14.99
C ASN A 386 -0.31 -24.50 -14.54
N TRP A 387 -0.45 -23.42 -15.31
CA TRP A 387 -1.21 -22.22 -14.93
C TRP A 387 -2.63 -22.52 -14.44
N ARG A 388 -3.29 -23.52 -15.03
CA ARG A 388 -4.65 -23.91 -14.66
C ARG A 388 -4.71 -24.48 -13.24
N GLN A 389 -3.77 -25.34 -12.87
CA GLN A 389 -3.69 -25.90 -11.51
C GLN A 389 -3.39 -24.81 -10.48
N VAL A 390 -2.55 -23.84 -10.85
CA VAL A 390 -2.29 -22.65 -10.02
C VAL A 390 -3.58 -21.85 -9.83
N LEU A 391 -4.31 -21.54 -10.91
CA LEU A 391 -5.59 -20.82 -10.84
C LEU A 391 -6.61 -21.57 -9.98
N GLU A 392 -6.82 -22.86 -10.24
CA GLU A 392 -7.76 -23.72 -9.51
C GLU A 392 -7.41 -23.77 -8.02
N THR A 393 -6.12 -23.85 -7.69
CA THR A 393 -5.65 -23.81 -6.30
C THR A 393 -5.92 -22.45 -5.66
N ILE A 394 -5.73 -21.36 -6.40
CA ILE A 394 -6.02 -20.00 -5.92
C ILE A 394 -7.52 -19.85 -5.61
N VAL A 395 -8.37 -20.24 -6.56
CA VAL A 395 -9.83 -20.17 -6.41
C VAL A 395 -10.29 -21.05 -5.27
N TYR A 396 -9.79 -22.29 -5.18
CA TYR A 396 -10.11 -23.21 -4.08
C TYR A 396 -9.74 -22.62 -2.73
N THR A 397 -8.53 -22.09 -2.58
CA THR A 397 -8.07 -21.57 -1.29
C THR A 397 -8.84 -20.32 -0.87
N LEU A 398 -9.24 -19.48 -1.82
CA LEU A 398 -10.01 -18.26 -1.54
C LEU A 398 -11.50 -18.52 -1.28
N THR A 399 -12.09 -19.54 -1.91
CA THR A 399 -13.54 -19.76 -1.90
C THR A 399 -13.98 -20.99 -1.13
N GLY A 400 -13.06 -21.92 -0.86
CA GLY A 400 -13.33 -23.26 -0.35
C GLY A 400 -14.02 -24.19 -1.36
N GLN A 401 -14.30 -23.73 -2.59
CA GLN A 401 -15.00 -24.53 -3.59
C GLN A 401 -14.02 -25.35 -4.40
N LYS A 402 -14.18 -26.68 -4.40
CA LYS A 402 -13.42 -27.63 -5.22
C LYS A 402 -14.36 -28.28 -6.21
N GLN A 403 -13.98 -28.33 -7.49
CA GLN A 403 -14.61 -29.23 -8.46
C GLN A 403 -13.89 -30.57 -8.45
N GLU A 404 -14.61 -31.67 -8.75
CA GLU A 404 -14.05 -33.02 -8.71
C GLU A 404 -12.81 -33.17 -9.61
N SER A 405 -12.75 -32.43 -10.72
CA SER A 405 -11.64 -32.45 -11.66
C SER A 405 -10.44 -31.56 -11.28
N TRP A 406 -10.52 -30.78 -10.20
CA TRP A 406 -9.45 -29.84 -9.84
C TRP A 406 -8.30 -30.53 -9.12
N THR A 407 -7.09 -30.27 -9.61
CA THR A 407 -5.84 -30.71 -8.98
C THR A 407 -5.26 -29.55 -8.19
N ILE A 408 -5.25 -29.69 -6.86
CA ILE A 408 -4.78 -28.65 -5.95
C ILE A 408 -3.27 -28.83 -5.70
N LEU A 409 -2.53 -27.75 -5.82
CA LEU A 409 -1.08 -27.71 -5.54
C LEU A 409 -0.86 -27.51 -4.03
N PRO A 410 -0.28 -28.48 -3.30
CA PRO A 410 -0.12 -28.36 -1.85
C PRO A 410 0.85 -27.24 -1.43
N ASP A 411 1.80 -26.90 -2.30
CA ASP A 411 2.83 -25.87 -2.05
C ASP A 411 2.34 -24.43 -2.22
N VAL A 412 1.14 -24.25 -2.77
CA VAL A 412 0.54 -22.93 -2.97
C VAL A 412 -0.08 -22.45 -1.65
N GLN A 413 0.78 -21.90 -0.80
CA GLN A 413 0.40 -21.37 0.51
C GLN A 413 -0.16 -19.94 0.42
N LEU A 414 -1.42 -19.79 0.01
CA LEU A 414 -2.06 -18.45 -0.07
C LEU A 414 -2.46 -17.84 1.25
N ALA A 415 -2.71 -18.66 2.28
CA ALA A 415 -3.04 -18.14 3.62
C ALA A 415 -1.98 -17.14 4.10
N ARG A 416 -0.75 -17.34 3.65
CA ARG A 416 0.39 -16.48 3.89
C ARG A 416 0.33 -15.16 3.09
N LEU A 417 -0.06 -15.20 1.83
CA LEU A 417 0.05 -14.06 0.91
C LEU A 417 -1.20 -13.18 0.89
N LEU A 418 -2.32 -13.74 1.30
CA LEU A 418 -3.61 -13.07 1.39
C LEU A 418 -4.11 -13.23 2.83
N PRO A 419 -3.44 -12.58 3.83
CA PRO A 419 -3.90 -12.59 5.21
C PRO A 419 -5.30 -11.98 5.20
N ASN A 420 -6.28 -12.86 5.26
CA ASN A 420 -7.67 -12.49 5.32
C ASN A 420 -7.98 -12.55 6.80
N GLU A 421 -7.86 -11.42 7.47
CA GLU A 421 -8.16 -11.30 8.91
C GLU A 421 -9.58 -11.82 9.22
N ARG A 422 -10.48 -11.80 8.22
CA ARG A 422 -11.80 -12.42 8.29
C ARG A 422 -11.80 -13.95 8.11
N LEU A 423 -10.91 -14.55 7.30
CA LEU A 423 -10.81 -16.02 7.23
C LEU A 423 -10.15 -16.60 8.48
N GLU A 424 -9.15 -15.94 9.05
CA GLU A 424 -8.47 -16.43 10.26
C GLU A 424 -9.41 -16.48 11.47
N GLY A 425 -10.30 -15.49 11.62
CA GLY A 425 -11.38 -15.53 12.62
C GLY A 425 -12.43 -16.62 12.37
N THR A 426 -12.54 -17.13 11.14
CA THR A 426 -13.47 -18.20 10.78
C THR A 426 -12.83 -19.59 10.91
N LEU A 427 -11.53 -19.70 10.61
CA LEU A 427 -10.75 -20.96 10.64
C LEU A 427 -10.41 -21.42 12.06
N HIS A 428 -10.30 -20.51 13.04
CA HIS A 428 -10.09 -20.86 14.45
C HIS A 428 -11.39 -21.19 15.20
N GLY A 429 -12.55 -21.09 14.55
CA GLY A 429 -13.86 -21.20 15.21
C GLY A 429 -14.60 -22.52 15.00
N HIS A 430 -14.56 -23.14 13.82
CA HIS A 430 -15.38 -24.32 13.54
C HIS A 430 -14.80 -25.19 12.41
N THR A 431 -14.09 -26.25 12.78
CA THR A 431 -13.88 -27.39 11.88
C THR A 431 -15.15 -28.25 11.83
N SER A 432 -15.63 -28.45 10.60
CA SER A 432 -16.75 -29.28 10.15
C SER A 432 -18.17 -28.68 10.25
N LEU A 433 -18.82 -28.60 9.08
CA LEU A 433 -20.26 -28.44 8.78
C LEU A 433 -20.83 -27.08 8.35
N LEU A 434 -20.17 -25.93 8.53
CA LEU A 434 -20.75 -24.63 8.10
C LEU A 434 -20.06 -23.92 6.90
N SER A 435 -18.96 -24.47 6.36
CA SER A 435 -18.20 -23.81 5.27
C SER A 435 -18.96 -23.68 3.94
N ASN A 436 -19.97 -24.54 3.69
CA ASN A 436 -20.61 -24.63 2.37
C ASN A 436 -21.68 -23.55 2.11
N ALA A 437 -22.29 -22.97 3.14
CA ALA A 437 -23.38 -22.00 2.97
C ALA A 437 -22.89 -20.53 2.90
N PHE A 438 -21.89 -20.17 3.70
CA PHE A 438 -21.40 -18.78 3.80
C PHE A 438 -20.46 -18.37 2.64
N GLY A 439 -19.70 -19.30 2.06
CA GLY A 439 -18.78 -19.00 0.96
C GLY A 439 -19.49 -18.48 -0.31
N ARG A 440 -20.74 -18.91 -0.57
CA ARG A 440 -21.51 -18.51 -1.76
C ARG A 440 -22.02 -17.05 -1.71
N ALA A 441 -22.37 -16.54 -0.52
CA ALA A 441 -22.90 -15.19 -0.36
C ALA A 441 -21.77 -14.14 -0.30
N SER A 442 -20.70 -14.43 0.44
CA SER A 442 -19.57 -13.50 0.64
C SER A 442 -18.80 -13.22 -0.65
N PHE A 443 -18.63 -14.22 -1.52
CA PHE A 443 -17.93 -14.03 -2.81
C PHE A 443 -18.77 -13.24 -3.83
N ARG A 444 -20.10 -13.38 -3.83
CA ARG A 444 -21.00 -12.59 -4.69
C ARG A 444 -21.04 -11.12 -4.26
N VAL A 445 -21.01 -10.82 -2.96
CA VAL A 445 -20.87 -9.44 -2.45
C VAL A 445 -19.47 -8.88 -2.75
N TRP A 446 -18.43 -9.72 -2.69
CA TRP A 446 -17.05 -9.37 -3.04
C TRP A 446 -16.88 -9.02 -4.54
N LEU A 447 -17.51 -9.78 -5.45
CA LEU A 447 -17.54 -9.46 -6.89
C LEU A 447 -18.56 -8.37 -7.28
N ALA A 448 -19.58 -8.09 -6.47
CA ALA A 448 -20.57 -7.03 -6.76
C ALA A 448 -20.11 -5.65 -6.27
N SER A 449 -19.34 -5.58 -5.17
CA SER A 449 -18.74 -4.33 -4.67
C SER A 449 -17.68 -3.75 -5.63
N THR A 450 -17.15 -4.53 -6.58
CA THR A 450 -16.19 -4.07 -7.59
C THR A 450 -16.82 -3.34 -8.78
N THR A 451 -18.15 -3.25 -8.88
CA THR A 451 -18.83 -2.53 -9.99
C THR A 451 -19.69 -1.35 -9.55
N SER A 452 -19.91 -1.14 -8.25
CA SER A 452 -20.94 -0.19 -7.77
C SER A 452 -20.43 1.13 -7.19
N ASP A 453 -19.12 1.29 -6.93
CA ASP A 453 -18.58 2.47 -6.21
C ASP A 453 -17.85 3.49 -7.11
N ILE A 454 -18.31 3.66 -8.36
CA ILE A 454 -17.89 4.79 -9.23
C ILE A 454 -19.13 5.58 -9.64
N CYS A 455 -19.83 6.17 -8.67
CA CYS A 455 -20.79 7.25 -8.92
C CYS A 455 -21.16 7.98 -7.62
N LEU A 456 -20.24 8.80 -7.09
CA LEU A 456 -20.61 9.90 -6.20
C LEU A 456 -20.23 11.21 -6.88
N ARG A 457 -21.23 11.87 -7.47
CA ARG A 457 -21.14 13.22 -8.01
C ARG A 457 -20.90 14.21 -6.86
N HIS A 458 -19.88 15.05 -7.00
CA HIS A 458 -19.71 16.25 -6.18
C HIS A 458 -20.95 17.18 -6.30
N PRO A 459 -21.43 17.79 -5.20
CA PRO A 459 -22.26 18.97 -5.30
C PRO A 459 -21.38 20.18 -5.62
N ARG A 460 -21.71 20.88 -6.70
CA ARG A 460 -21.17 22.20 -7.01
C ARG A 460 -21.58 23.19 -5.92
N THR A 461 -20.61 23.93 -5.44
CA THR A 461 -20.77 25.13 -4.61
C THR A 461 -21.52 26.21 -5.40
N SER A 462 -22.62 26.73 -4.84
CA SER A 462 -23.22 27.99 -5.28
C SER A 462 -23.13 29.00 -4.15
N THR A 463 -22.47 30.11 -4.45
CA THR A 463 -22.45 31.34 -3.67
C THR A 463 -23.84 31.98 -3.60
N ARG A 464 -24.30 32.32 -2.40
CA ARG A 464 -25.20 33.46 -2.19
C ARG A 464 -25.13 33.97 -0.76
N SER A 465 -24.83 35.25 -0.65
CA SER A 465 -25.03 36.10 0.52
C SER A 465 -26.52 36.30 0.81
N VAL A 466 -26.85 36.55 2.08
CA VAL A 466 -27.66 37.67 2.61
C VAL A 466 -27.95 37.43 4.09
N ASP A 467 -27.86 38.51 4.86
CA ASP A 467 -28.16 38.67 6.29
C ASP A 467 -29.53 38.16 6.73
N GLY A 468 -29.68 37.84 8.02
CA GLY A 468 -31.01 37.68 8.62
C GLY A 468 -31.03 37.00 9.99
N SER A 469 -31.20 37.81 11.02
CA SER A 469 -31.30 37.49 12.44
C SER A 469 -32.51 36.63 12.85
N SER A 470 -32.35 35.98 14.01
CA SER A 470 -33.30 35.89 15.13
C SER A 470 -34.25 34.66 15.29
N THR A 471 -34.00 33.96 16.41
CA THR A 471 -34.92 33.39 17.41
C THR A 471 -35.78 32.13 17.18
N ARG A 472 -35.43 31.14 18.01
CA ARG A 472 -36.26 30.26 18.89
C ARG A 472 -36.89 28.96 18.35
N PRO A 473 -37.07 27.95 19.24
CA PRO A 473 -37.08 26.54 18.89
C PRO A 473 -38.50 25.95 18.85
N CYS A 474 -38.67 24.85 18.11
CA CYS A 474 -39.84 24.00 18.21
C CYS A 474 -39.42 22.56 18.49
N ASP A 475 -40.05 22.02 19.53
CA ASP A 475 -40.05 20.64 19.96
C ASP A 475 -40.48 19.69 18.84
N VAL A 476 -39.83 18.53 18.74
CA VAL A 476 -40.31 17.40 17.95
C VAL A 476 -40.24 16.14 18.82
N GLU A 477 -41.45 15.66 19.16
CA GLU A 477 -41.76 14.37 19.75
C GLU A 477 -41.11 13.21 19.00
N ARG A 478 -40.45 12.31 19.75
CA ARG A 478 -40.01 11.00 19.28
C ARG A 478 -41.18 10.02 19.34
N ARG A 479 -41.60 9.49 18.19
CA ARG A 479 -42.36 8.23 18.11
C ARG A 479 -41.39 7.07 17.91
N GLU A 480 -41.34 6.19 18.91
CA GLU A 480 -40.75 4.86 18.82
C GLU A 480 -41.66 3.94 17.98
N VAL A 481 -41.09 3.25 16.99
CA VAL A 481 -41.73 2.10 16.33
C VAL A 481 -40.93 0.86 16.73
N ARG A 482 -41.54 0.02 17.58
CA ARG A 482 -41.07 -1.34 17.88
C ARG A 482 -41.53 -2.28 16.76
N LEU A 483 -40.61 -3.00 16.13
CA LEU A 483 -40.92 -4.17 15.31
C LEU A 483 -40.52 -5.43 16.09
N GLY A 484 -41.51 -6.28 16.34
CA GLY A 484 -41.39 -7.55 17.03
C GLY A 484 -40.69 -8.60 16.18
N ALA A 485 -39.85 -9.40 16.83
CA ALA A 485 -39.25 -10.59 16.28
C ALA A 485 -40.08 -11.82 16.67
N GLU A 486 -40.71 -12.47 15.70
CA GLU A 486 -41.30 -13.79 15.87
C GLU A 486 -40.25 -14.89 15.61
N ARG A 487 -40.27 -15.86 16.52
CA ARG A 487 -39.41 -17.05 16.56
C ARG A 487 -40.02 -18.14 15.68
N PHE A 488 -39.19 -18.86 14.92
CA PHE A 488 -39.52 -20.17 14.38
C PHE A 488 -38.59 -21.24 14.98
N CYS A 489 -39.20 -22.26 15.58
CA CYS A 489 -38.55 -23.50 16.04
C CYS A 489 -38.42 -24.49 14.86
N PRO A 490 -37.39 -25.35 14.82
CA PRO A 490 -37.18 -26.30 13.74
C PRO A 490 -37.83 -27.66 14.03
N ALA A 491 -38.44 -28.25 13.00
CA ALA A 491 -38.87 -29.65 13.01
C ALA A 491 -37.80 -30.53 12.34
N GLN A 492 -37.49 -31.63 13.02
CA GLN A 492 -36.68 -32.76 12.55
C GLN A 492 -37.37 -33.48 11.40
N LEU A 493 -36.61 -34.08 10.47
CA LEU A 493 -36.99 -35.31 9.78
C LEU A 493 -35.76 -36.06 9.25
N ASN A 494 -35.83 -37.37 9.36
CA ASN A 494 -34.78 -38.37 9.22
C ASN A 494 -35.03 -39.23 7.96
N HIS A 495 -33.94 -39.74 7.40
CA HIS A 495 -33.79 -40.96 6.56
C HIS A 495 -34.42 -41.09 5.15
N GLY A 496 -33.61 -41.58 4.20
CA GLY A 496 -34.05 -42.31 3.02
C GLY A 496 -32.99 -42.44 1.92
N ARG A 497 -32.50 -43.66 1.67
CA ARG A 497 -31.46 -44.05 0.68
C ARG A 497 -32.04 -44.38 -0.71
N ALA A 498 -31.13 -44.40 -1.70
CA ALA A 498 -31.13 -45.16 -2.97
C ALA A 498 -32.02 -44.60 -4.12
N SER A 499 -31.72 -44.66 -5.42
CA SER A 499 -30.59 -45.15 -6.23
C SER A 499 -30.88 -44.84 -7.73
N HIS A 500 -29.84 -44.82 -8.57
CA HIS A 500 -29.81 -44.96 -10.05
C HIS A 500 -30.22 -43.79 -10.99
N LEU A 501 -29.22 -43.40 -11.80
CA LEU A 501 -29.20 -42.65 -13.08
C LEU A 501 -29.93 -43.42 -14.22
N PRO A 502 -30.10 -42.90 -15.47
CA PRO A 502 -29.48 -41.70 -16.07
C PRO A 502 -30.44 -40.78 -16.86
N GLU A 503 -30.04 -39.54 -17.13
CA GLU A 503 -30.11 -38.97 -18.49
C GLU A 503 -29.49 -37.56 -18.56
N SER A 504 -28.45 -37.48 -19.37
CA SER A 504 -27.82 -36.29 -19.90
C SER A 504 -28.63 -35.76 -21.10
N SER A 505 -29.17 -34.54 -21.03
CA SER A 505 -29.39 -33.64 -22.20
C SER A 505 -30.30 -32.41 -21.91
N ALA A 506 -30.23 -31.77 -20.74
CA ALA A 506 -31.12 -30.62 -20.45
C ALA A 506 -30.50 -29.44 -19.67
N LEU A 507 -29.18 -29.21 -19.76
CA LEU A 507 -28.52 -28.08 -19.08
C LEU A 507 -27.67 -27.17 -19.99
N ALA A 508 -27.92 -27.20 -21.32
CA ALA A 508 -27.27 -26.29 -22.28
C ALA A 508 -28.22 -25.25 -22.91
N SER A 509 -29.51 -25.21 -22.56
CA SER A 509 -30.48 -24.29 -23.20
C SER A 509 -31.25 -23.36 -22.24
N CYS A 510 -30.90 -23.31 -20.94
CA CYS A 510 -31.53 -22.39 -19.99
C CYS A 510 -30.68 -21.18 -19.58
N PHE A 511 -29.53 -20.93 -20.20
CA PHE A 511 -28.66 -19.78 -19.87
C PHE A 511 -28.55 -18.69 -20.95
N ALA A 512 -29.37 -18.74 -22.00
CA ALA A 512 -29.37 -17.77 -23.10
C ALA A 512 -30.54 -16.77 -23.12
N VAL A 513 -31.42 -16.73 -22.10
CA VAL A 513 -32.63 -15.88 -22.11
C VAL A 513 -32.66 -14.82 -20.99
N LEU A 514 -31.60 -14.69 -20.16
CA LEU A 514 -31.52 -13.69 -19.09
C LEU A 514 -30.42 -12.61 -19.29
N LEU A 515 -30.08 -12.30 -20.54
CA LEU A 515 -29.20 -11.16 -20.90
C LEU A 515 -29.76 -10.25 -22.01
N HIS A 516 -31.08 -10.28 -22.25
CA HIS A 516 -31.73 -9.30 -23.14
C HIS A 516 -32.94 -8.63 -22.47
N SER A 517 -32.65 -7.68 -21.59
CA SER A 517 -33.57 -6.60 -21.25
C SER A 517 -32.79 -5.45 -20.59
N TRP A 518 -32.07 -4.68 -21.41
CA TRP A 518 -31.58 -3.34 -21.03
C TRP A 518 -32.50 -2.31 -21.67
N PRO A 519 -32.99 -1.28 -20.94
CA PRO A 519 -33.85 -0.27 -21.54
C PRO A 519 -33.05 0.60 -22.53
N ARG A 520 -33.60 0.74 -23.74
CA ARG A 520 -33.17 1.70 -24.77
C ARG A 520 -33.06 3.10 -24.17
N GLN A 521 -31.84 3.64 -24.10
CA GLN A 521 -31.66 5.09 -23.99
C GLN A 521 -32.06 5.74 -25.31
N GLN A 522 -33.01 6.67 -25.23
CA GLN A 522 -33.39 7.55 -26.32
C GLN A 522 -32.21 8.44 -26.69
N THR A 523 -31.76 8.35 -27.94
CA THR A 523 -30.81 9.26 -28.56
C THR A 523 -31.54 10.52 -29.01
N GLY A 524 -31.35 11.62 -28.27
CA GLY A 524 -31.65 12.98 -28.73
C GLY A 524 -30.48 13.55 -29.56
N PRO A 525 -30.73 14.46 -30.51
CA PRO A 525 -29.88 14.64 -31.68
C PRO A 525 -28.61 15.46 -31.42
N ARG A 526 -27.50 14.98 -31.99
CA ARG A 526 -26.25 15.73 -32.16
C ARG A 526 -26.50 16.92 -33.10
N ARG A 527 -26.23 18.14 -32.62
CA ARG A 527 -25.97 19.29 -33.49
C ARG A 527 -24.57 19.15 -34.09
N VAL A 528 -24.53 19.05 -35.41
CA VAL A 528 -23.36 19.24 -36.26
C VAL A 528 -23.30 20.73 -36.61
N PRO A 529 -22.13 21.39 -36.54
CA PRO A 529 -21.85 22.52 -37.41
C PRO A 529 -21.11 21.99 -38.64
N GLY A 530 -21.80 22.05 -39.77
CA GLY A 530 -21.24 21.75 -41.09
C GLY A 530 -20.23 22.81 -41.52
N SER A 531 -19.32 22.32 -42.34
CA SER A 531 -18.35 23.05 -43.16
C SER A 531 -18.98 23.99 -44.20
N CYS A 532 -18.30 25.09 -44.49
CA CYS A 532 -18.20 25.85 -45.75
C CYS A 532 -16.90 26.67 -45.62
N GLU A 533 -15.96 26.86 -46.55
CA GLU A 533 -15.78 26.69 -48.00
C GLU A 533 -14.24 26.78 -48.23
N ALA A 534 -13.60 25.86 -48.95
CA ALA A 534 -13.22 25.93 -50.37
C ALA A 534 -11.84 26.58 -50.71
N VAL A 535 -10.96 25.73 -51.26
CA VAL A 535 -10.15 25.92 -52.50
C VAL A 535 -9.12 27.07 -52.56
N CYS A 536 -7.80 26.77 -52.66
CA CYS A 536 -7.00 26.86 -53.92
C CYS A 536 -5.48 26.54 -53.78
N ARG A 537 -5.03 25.52 -54.54
CA ARG A 537 -3.78 25.34 -55.35
C ARG A 537 -2.34 25.59 -54.82
N ARG A 538 -1.56 24.51 -54.96
CA ARG A 538 -0.13 24.34 -55.36
C ARG A 538 0.54 25.51 -56.14
N CYS A 539 1.78 25.90 -55.78
CA CYS A 539 3.06 25.54 -56.46
C CYS A 539 4.28 26.41 -56.07
N ARG A 540 5.44 25.74 -55.94
CA ARG A 540 6.85 26.16 -56.21
C ARG A 540 7.55 27.23 -55.34
N ALA A 541 8.46 26.73 -54.51
CA ALA A 541 9.93 26.71 -54.70
C ALA A 541 10.69 27.99 -55.16
N LEU A 542 11.75 28.26 -54.36
CA LEU A 542 13.10 28.78 -54.67
C LEU A 542 13.46 30.26 -54.38
N ARG A 543 14.49 30.36 -53.53
CA ARG A 543 15.59 31.35 -53.42
C ARG A 543 15.36 32.63 -52.61
N GLY A 544 16.17 32.75 -51.55
CA GLY A 544 17.27 33.72 -51.58
C GLY A 544 17.24 34.83 -50.52
N HIS A 545 18.15 34.68 -49.54
CA HIS A 545 18.89 35.69 -48.78
C HIS A 545 18.20 36.96 -48.24
N GLY A 546 18.40 37.19 -46.92
CA GLY A 546 18.66 38.55 -46.42
C GLY A 546 18.00 38.93 -45.10
N ALA A 547 18.62 38.51 -43.99
CA ALA A 547 18.76 39.19 -42.71
C ALA A 547 17.75 40.29 -42.28
N ARG A 548 17.10 40.10 -41.13
CA ARG A 548 17.41 40.75 -39.82
C ARG A 548 16.23 40.61 -38.83
N SER A 549 16.60 40.62 -37.56
CA SER A 549 15.77 40.91 -36.37
C SER A 549 15.01 39.74 -35.72
N VAL A 550 15.74 39.10 -34.81
CA VAL A 550 15.29 38.23 -33.72
C VAL A 550 14.48 39.03 -32.70
N ALA A 551 13.27 38.56 -32.35
CA ALA A 551 12.59 38.92 -31.11
C ALA A 551 12.30 37.62 -30.33
N HIS A 552 13.23 37.28 -29.43
CA HIS A 552 13.02 36.25 -28.43
C HIS A 552 12.14 36.83 -27.31
N VAL A 553 10.91 36.32 -27.20
CA VAL A 553 10.07 36.46 -26.02
C VAL A 553 10.66 35.55 -24.94
N THR A 554 11.36 36.15 -23.99
CA THR A 554 11.83 35.47 -22.78
C THR A 554 10.75 35.53 -21.70
N TRP A 555 10.31 34.35 -21.27
CA TRP A 555 9.51 34.15 -20.07
C TRP A 555 10.34 34.53 -18.83
N ARG A 556 9.85 35.47 -18.02
CA ARG A 556 10.40 35.78 -16.69
C ARG A 556 9.64 35.00 -15.61
N PRO A 557 10.31 34.26 -14.71
CA PRO A 557 9.66 33.73 -13.52
C PRO A 557 9.54 34.81 -12.43
N ALA A 558 8.49 34.65 -11.62
CA ALA A 558 8.10 35.53 -10.53
C ALA A 558 9.19 35.67 -9.44
N LYS A 559 9.36 36.91 -8.96
CA LYS A 559 10.21 37.30 -7.84
C LYS A 559 9.76 36.58 -6.55
N ARG A 560 10.62 35.72 -5.98
CA ARG A 560 10.55 35.33 -4.56
C ARG A 560 11.20 36.42 -3.71
N LEU A 561 10.47 36.88 -2.69
CA LEU A 561 10.97 37.74 -1.62
C LEU A 561 12.08 37.00 -0.85
N ARG A 562 13.28 37.57 -0.85
CA ARG A 562 14.36 37.21 0.09
C ARG A 562 14.14 38.03 1.36
N THR A 563 13.83 37.37 2.47
CA THR A 563 14.07 37.91 3.81
C THR A 563 15.52 37.65 4.17
N SER A 564 16.31 38.71 4.22
CA SER A 564 17.66 38.73 4.80
C SER A 564 17.57 38.72 6.33
N TYR A 565 18.18 37.75 6.99
CA TYR A 565 18.62 37.88 8.38
C TYR A 565 20.13 38.10 8.36
N THR A 566 20.54 39.24 8.90
CA THR A 566 21.93 39.61 9.16
C THR A 566 22.33 39.17 10.57
N SER A 567 23.55 38.59 10.63
CA SER A 567 24.47 38.35 11.76
C SER A 567 23.96 37.56 12.96
#